data_AF-A0A369QYZ6-F1
#
_entry.id   AF-A0A369QYZ6-F1
#
_cell.length_a   1.000
_cell.length_b   1.000
_cell.length_c   1.000
_cell.angle_alpha   90.00
_cell.angle_beta   90.00
_cell.angle_gamma   90.00
#
_symmetry.space_group_name_H-M   'P 1'
#
loop_
_entity.id
_entity.type
_entity.pdbx_description
1 polymer ?
#
loop_
_entity_poly.entity_id
_entity_poly.type
_entity_poly.pdbx_seq_one_letter_code
_entity_poly.pdbx_strand_id
1 'polypeptide(L)'
;MTRITALACVALACGSAAAQAQSTDLERFEAAAEAMSAQMFALIAEERPALAGALPDTDWGPAFREAGACVLDRIRTATSDDNVERMLGELEGLAGADFGSLAEMRAANDSTGPGLPQERMMRINSECGMEDAMRRRMVESGFLQAMQQSRQGG
;
A
#
# COMPACT_ATOMS: atom_id res chain seq x y z
N MET A 1 -59.05 29.36 -3.69
CA MET A 1 -57.63 29.73 -3.54
C MET A 1 -57.21 29.12 -2.21
N THR A 2 -56.28 28.17 -2.07
CA THR A 2 -54.99 28.00 -2.75
C THR A 2 -54.54 26.55 -2.54
N ARG A 3 -54.11 25.86 -3.61
CA ARG A 3 -53.48 24.54 -3.54
C ARG A 3 -52.02 24.75 -3.13
N ILE A 4 -51.57 24.15 -2.03
CA ILE A 4 -50.14 24.13 -1.67
C ILE A 4 -49.57 22.80 -2.15
N THR A 5 -48.76 22.91 -3.18
CA THR A 5 -48.01 21.84 -3.84
C THR A 5 -46.90 21.35 -2.90
N ALA A 6 -46.92 20.07 -2.53
CA ALA A 6 -45.81 19.43 -1.84
C ALA A 6 -44.64 19.28 -2.82
N LEU A 7 -43.54 20.01 -2.55
CA LEU A 7 -42.29 19.91 -3.32
C LEU A 7 -41.53 18.64 -2.88
N ALA A 8 -41.04 17.92 -3.89
CA ALA A 8 -40.34 16.65 -3.78
C ALA A 8 -38.99 16.75 -3.06
N CYS A 9 -38.77 15.88 -2.07
CA CYS A 9 -37.45 15.53 -1.55
C CYS A 9 -36.98 14.23 -2.21
N VAL A 10 -36.33 14.30 -3.38
CA VAL A 10 -35.60 13.16 -3.98
C VAL A 10 -34.32 13.68 -4.64
N ALA A 11 -33.24 13.83 -3.87
CA ALA A 11 -31.93 14.19 -4.43
C ALA A 11 -30.73 13.81 -3.51
N LEU A 12 -30.71 12.62 -2.91
CA LEU A 12 -29.64 12.26 -1.93
C LEU A 12 -29.12 10.81 -1.98
N ALA A 13 -29.21 10.10 -3.11
CA ALA A 13 -28.86 8.67 -3.17
C ALA A 13 -27.62 8.30 -4.02
N CYS A 14 -26.96 9.23 -4.73
CA CYS A 14 -25.89 8.86 -5.68
C CYS A 14 -24.45 9.09 -5.19
N GLY A 15 -24.23 9.53 -3.95
CA GLY A 15 -22.88 9.82 -3.43
C GLY A 15 -22.15 8.64 -2.75
N SER A 16 -22.88 7.58 -2.39
CA SER A 16 -22.35 6.52 -1.51
C SER A 16 -21.43 5.54 -2.25
N ALA A 17 -21.74 5.21 -3.51
CA ALA A 17 -21.07 4.14 -4.23
C ALA A 17 -19.58 4.44 -4.51
N ALA A 18 -19.25 5.69 -4.86
CA ALA A 18 -17.87 6.09 -5.15
C ALA A 18 -17.01 6.12 -3.88
N ALA A 19 -17.55 6.62 -2.76
CA ALA A 19 -16.85 6.63 -1.48
C ALA A 19 -16.63 5.20 -0.93
N GLN A 20 -17.59 4.30 -1.15
CA GLN A 20 -17.48 2.89 -0.76
C GLN A 20 -16.47 2.11 -1.61
N ALA A 21 -16.37 2.40 -2.91
CA ALA A 21 -15.34 1.80 -3.77
C ALA A 21 -13.93 2.25 -3.34
N GLN A 22 -13.74 3.54 -3.07
CA GLN A 22 -12.46 4.08 -2.59
C GLN A 22 -12.05 3.51 -1.22
N SER A 23 -12.99 3.28 -0.30
CA SER A 23 -12.67 2.64 0.98
C SER A 23 -12.29 1.17 0.80
N THR A 24 -12.99 0.45 -0.09
CA THR A 24 -12.72 -0.97 -0.36
C THR A 24 -11.34 -1.15 -1.02
N ASP A 25 -11.00 -0.31 -2.00
CA ASP A 25 -9.70 -0.36 -2.68
C ASP A 25 -8.54 -0.07 -1.72
N LEU A 26 -8.73 0.88 -0.81
CA LEU A 26 -7.73 1.19 0.20
C LEU A 26 -7.52 0.02 1.16
N GLU A 27 -8.60 -0.60 1.62
CA GLU A 27 -8.53 -1.78 2.50
C GLU A 27 -7.82 -2.96 1.83
N ARG A 28 -8.13 -3.21 0.55
CA ARG A 28 -7.44 -4.24 -0.25
C ARG A 28 -5.96 -3.93 -0.43
N PHE A 29 -5.63 -2.68 -0.74
CA PHE A 29 -4.25 -2.25 -0.93
C PHE A 29 -3.42 -2.40 0.36
N GLU A 30 -3.99 -1.96 1.48
CA GLU A 30 -3.41 -2.08 2.81
C GLU A 30 -3.17 -3.53 3.18
N ALA A 31 -4.20 -4.37 3.10
CA ALA A 31 -4.09 -5.79 3.46
C ALA A 31 -3.03 -6.51 2.61
N ALA A 32 -2.99 -6.25 1.31
CA ALA A 32 -1.97 -6.83 0.43
C ALA A 32 -0.55 -6.34 0.80
N ALA A 33 -0.37 -5.04 1.04
CA ALA A 33 0.92 -4.45 1.39
C ALA A 33 1.43 -4.93 2.77
N GLU A 34 0.56 -5.06 3.76
CA GLU A 34 0.87 -5.61 5.07
C GLU A 34 1.30 -7.08 4.97
N ALA A 35 0.53 -7.90 4.26
CA ALA A 35 0.83 -9.32 4.06
C ALA A 35 2.17 -9.51 3.33
N MET A 36 2.44 -8.73 2.27
CA MET A 36 3.74 -8.74 1.60
C MET A 36 4.87 -8.28 2.53
N SER A 37 4.66 -7.23 3.32
CA SER A 37 5.69 -6.75 4.26
C SER A 37 6.01 -7.80 5.32
N ALA A 38 4.98 -8.49 5.86
CA ALA A 38 5.14 -9.56 6.83
C ALA A 38 5.96 -10.73 6.27
N GLN A 39 5.66 -11.16 5.03
CA GLN A 39 6.42 -12.20 4.35
C GLN A 39 7.88 -11.78 4.13
N MET A 40 8.11 -10.57 3.62
CA MET A 40 9.45 -10.04 3.41
C MET A 40 10.24 -10.00 4.72
N PHE A 41 9.61 -9.55 5.82
CA PHE A 41 10.25 -9.49 7.12
C PHE A 41 10.53 -10.87 7.72
N ALA A 42 9.65 -11.85 7.51
CA ALA A 42 9.91 -13.24 7.89
C ALA A 42 11.15 -13.79 7.18
N LEU A 43 11.24 -13.61 5.85
CA LEU A 43 12.40 -14.03 5.06
C LEU A 43 13.69 -13.29 5.48
N ILE A 44 13.61 -11.99 5.78
CA ILE A 44 14.77 -11.25 6.33
C ILE A 44 15.18 -11.80 7.70
N ALA A 45 14.24 -12.16 8.57
CA ALA A 45 14.54 -12.73 9.88
C ALA A 45 15.22 -14.10 9.75
N GLU A 46 14.78 -14.92 8.80
CA GLU A 46 15.37 -16.23 8.50
C GLU A 46 16.78 -16.10 7.94
N GLU A 47 16.97 -15.26 6.92
CA GLU A 47 18.28 -15.05 6.30
C GLU A 47 19.25 -14.31 7.24
N ARG A 48 18.75 -13.38 8.06
CA ARG A 48 19.54 -12.52 8.95
C ARG A 48 18.92 -12.42 10.36
N PRO A 49 19.09 -13.46 11.20
CA PRO A 49 18.50 -13.52 12.54
C PRO A 49 18.89 -12.34 13.45
N ALA A 50 20.07 -11.76 13.25
CA ALA A 50 20.53 -10.58 14.00
C ALA A 50 19.64 -9.34 13.79
N LEU A 51 18.83 -9.29 12.75
CA LEU A 51 17.90 -8.19 12.46
C LEU A 51 16.49 -8.43 12.99
N ALA A 52 16.15 -9.65 13.43
CA ALA A 52 14.77 -10.03 13.75
C ALA A 52 14.12 -9.11 14.80
N GLY A 53 14.87 -8.69 15.82
CA GLY A 53 14.38 -7.80 16.87
C GLY A 53 14.27 -6.32 16.48
N ALA A 54 14.69 -5.95 15.27
CA ALA A 54 14.66 -4.59 14.75
C ALA A 54 13.80 -4.46 13.49
N LEU A 55 13.06 -5.50 13.11
CA LEU A 55 12.17 -5.44 11.96
C LEU A 55 11.02 -4.46 12.24
N PRO A 56 10.64 -3.61 11.27
CA PRO A 56 9.52 -2.71 11.46
C PRO A 56 8.18 -3.43 11.58
N ASP A 57 7.24 -2.77 12.24
CA ASP A 57 5.85 -3.20 12.25
C ASP A 57 5.23 -3.12 10.84
N THR A 58 4.34 -4.04 10.52
CA THR A 58 3.67 -4.12 9.22
C THR A 58 2.43 -3.24 9.18
N ASP A 59 1.73 -3.08 10.30
CA ASP A 59 0.39 -2.49 10.39
C ASP A 59 0.34 -1.04 9.87
N TRP A 60 -0.63 -0.71 9.03
CA TRP A 60 -0.82 0.61 8.45
C TRP A 60 -1.50 1.54 9.45
N GLY A 61 -0.70 2.38 10.10
CA GLY A 61 -1.20 3.52 10.85
C GLY A 61 -1.83 4.61 9.96
N PRO A 62 -2.41 5.66 10.56
CA PRO A 62 -3.11 6.72 9.82
C PRO A 62 -2.30 7.36 8.68
N ALA A 63 -0.99 7.57 8.89
CA ALA A 63 -0.12 8.18 7.88
C ALA A 63 0.05 7.29 6.63
N PHE A 64 0.11 5.97 6.80
CA PHE A 64 0.19 5.03 5.68
C PHE A 64 -1.14 4.95 4.95
N ARG A 65 -2.26 4.94 5.68
CA ARG A 65 -3.61 4.95 5.08
C ARG A 65 -3.87 6.20 4.26
N GLU A 66 -3.49 7.38 4.77
CA GLU A 66 -3.60 8.65 4.03
C GLU A 66 -2.72 8.63 2.77
N ALA A 67 -1.46 8.20 2.89
CA ALA A 67 -0.56 8.08 1.75
C ALA A 67 -1.08 7.07 0.71
N GLY A 68 -1.56 5.91 1.15
CA GLY A 68 -2.11 4.86 0.29
C GLY A 68 -3.35 5.34 -0.48
N ALA A 69 -4.25 6.05 0.18
CA ALA A 69 -5.41 6.65 -0.48
C ALA A 69 -4.98 7.65 -1.57
N CYS A 70 -4.01 8.51 -1.27
CA CYS A 70 -3.42 9.43 -2.25
C CYS A 70 -2.78 8.68 -3.43
N VAL A 71 -2.01 7.61 -3.18
CA VAL A 71 -1.38 6.82 -4.24
C VAL A 71 -2.42 6.21 -5.16
N LEU A 72 -3.46 5.58 -4.61
CA LEU A 72 -4.55 4.99 -5.41
C LEU A 72 -5.27 6.05 -6.26
N ASP A 73 -5.56 7.21 -5.69
CA ASP A 73 -6.18 8.33 -6.42
C ASP A 73 -5.28 8.85 -7.57
N ARG A 74 -3.97 8.97 -7.34
CA ARG A 74 -3.00 9.39 -8.35
C ARG A 74 -2.86 8.37 -9.48
N ILE A 75 -2.83 7.07 -9.15
CA ILE A 75 -2.80 6.00 -10.15
C ILE A 75 -4.09 6.04 -10.96
N ARG A 76 -5.25 6.07 -10.31
CA ARG A 76 -6.56 6.17 -10.95
C ARG A 76 -6.65 7.33 -11.94
N THR A 77 -6.23 8.52 -11.50
CA THR A 77 -6.19 9.74 -12.33
C THR A 77 -5.22 9.61 -13.51
N ALA A 78 -4.10 8.92 -13.31
CA ALA A 78 -3.07 8.72 -14.33
C ALA A 78 -3.45 7.65 -15.36
N THR A 79 -4.26 6.68 -14.97
CA THR A 79 -4.63 5.52 -15.78
C THR A 79 -6.15 5.38 -15.87
N SER A 80 -6.77 4.57 -15.01
CA SER A 80 -8.21 4.32 -14.95
C SER A 80 -8.57 3.51 -13.68
N ASP A 81 -9.87 3.42 -13.38
CA ASP A 81 -10.40 2.53 -12.34
C ASP A 81 -10.07 1.06 -12.62
N ASP A 82 -10.30 0.58 -13.85
CA ASP A 82 -9.98 -0.80 -14.25
C ASP A 82 -8.50 -1.15 -14.02
N ASN A 83 -7.60 -0.16 -14.18
CA ASN A 83 -6.19 -0.37 -13.94
C ASN A 83 -5.85 -0.46 -12.45
N VAL A 84 -6.54 0.29 -11.59
CA VAL A 84 -6.42 0.15 -10.14
C VAL A 84 -6.92 -1.23 -9.71
N GLU A 85 -8.07 -1.68 -10.21
CA GLU A 85 -8.62 -3.01 -9.93
C GLU A 85 -7.66 -4.14 -10.33
N ARG A 86 -7.09 -4.06 -11.55
CA ARG A 86 -6.06 -5.01 -11.99
C ARG A 86 -4.84 -5.00 -11.08
N MET A 87 -4.34 -3.81 -10.74
CA MET A 87 -3.18 -3.66 -9.86
C MET A 87 -3.45 -4.27 -8.47
N LEU A 88 -4.63 -4.01 -7.89
CA LEU A 88 -5.01 -4.60 -6.60
C LEU A 88 -5.06 -6.12 -6.68
N GLY A 89 -5.65 -6.68 -7.74
CA GLY A 89 -5.66 -8.13 -7.95
C GLY A 89 -4.27 -8.75 -8.10
N GLU A 90 -3.34 -8.06 -8.76
CA GLU A 90 -1.93 -8.48 -8.84
C GLU A 90 -1.24 -8.44 -7.47
N LEU A 91 -1.44 -7.38 -6.69
CA LEU A 91 -0.88 -7.24 -5.35
C LEU A 91 -1.45 -8.29 -4.39
N GLU A 92 -2.74 -8.56 -4.44
CA GLU A 92 -3.40 -9.61 -3.65
C GLU A 92 -2.87 -11.00 -4.05
N GLY A 93 -2.65 -11.23 -5.35
CA GLY A 93 -2.04 -12.47 -5.84
C GLY A 93 -0.63 -12.68 -5.31
N LEU A 94 0.19 -11.61 -5.28
CA LEU A 94 1.52 -11.66 -4.66
C LEU A 94 1.45 -11.84 -3.14
N ALA A 95 0.53 -11.14 -2.47
CA ALA A 95 0.33 -11.25 -1.03
C ALA A 95 -0.11 -12.66 -0.61
N GLY A 96 -0.82 -13.39 -1.47
CA GLY A 96 -1.21 -14.78 -1.25
C GLY A 96 -0.22 -15.83 -1.78
N ALA A 97 0.86 -15.42 -2.43
CA ALA A 97 1.89 -16.34 -2.90
C ALA A 97 2.76 -16.82 -1.74
N ASP A 98 3.39 -17.99 -1.91
CA ASP A 98 4.38 -18.52 -0.97
C ASP A 98 5.76 -18.39 -1.60
N PHE A 99 6.63 -17.58 -1.00
CA PHE A 99 7.97 -17.30 -1.52
C PHE A 99 9.03 -18.02 -0.66
N GLY A 100 9.91 -18.78 -1.32
CA GLY A 100 10.98 -19.49 -0.62
C GLY A 100 12.24 -18.64 -0.37
N SER A 101 12.31 -17.42 -0.90
CA SER A 101 13.45 -16.51 -0.71
C SER A 101 13.12 -15.05 -1.05
N LEU A 102 13.94 -14.12 -0.55
CA LEU A 102 13.84 -12.70 -0.94
C LEU A 102 14.06 -12.47 -2.44
N ALA A 103 14.91 -13.28 -3.07
CA ALA A 103 15.18 -13.18 -4.51
C ALA A 103 13.96 -13.55 -5.34
N GLU A 104 13.23 -14.59 -4.94
CA GLU A 104 11.99 -15.03 -5.58
C GLU A 104 10.89 -13.98 -5.44
N MET A 105 10.67 -13.47 -4.22
CA MET A 105 9.70 -12.41 -3.96
C MET A 105 9.98 -11.16 -4.78
N ARG A 106 11.25 -10.75 -4.88
CA ARG A 106 11.65 -9.60 -5.70
C ARG A 106 11.34 -9.82 -7.19
N ALA A 107 11.69 -10.99 -7.73
CA ALA A 107 11.44 -11.31 -9.13
C ALA A 107 9.94 -11.27 -9.47
N ALA A 108 9.11 -11.79 -8.56
CA ALA A 108 7.65 -11.72 -8.70
C ALA A 108 7.15 -10.27 -8.68
N ASN A 109 7.60 -9.46 -7.72
CA ASN A 109 7.22 -8.05 -7.61
C ASN A 109 7.64 -7.22 -8.84
N ASP A 110 8.84 -7.45 -9.40
CA ASP A 110 9.33 -6.75 -10.59
C ASP A 110 8.47 -7.03 -11.84
N SER A 111 7.74 -8.14 -11.86
CA SER A 111 6.81 -8.50 -12.94
C SER A 111 5.40 -7.91 -12.79
N THR A 112 5.11 -7.22 -11.69
CA THR A 112 3.78 -6.69 -11.36
C THR A 112 3.79 -5.18 -11.27
N GLY A 113 2.63 -4.55 -11.51
CA GLY A 113 2.51 -3.12 -11.25
C GLY A 113 1.40 -2.41 -12.00
N PRO A 114 1.18 -1.13 -11.68
CA PRO A 114 0.09 -0.33 -12.23
C PRO A 114 0.25 0.03 -13.71
N GLY A 115 1.23 -0.54 -14.43
CA GLY A 115 1.52 -0.19 -15.82
C GLY A 115 2.07 1.24 -16.00
N LEU A 116 2.51 1.87 -14.91
CA LEU A 116 3.17 3.17 -14.93
C LEU A 116 4.69 2.99 -14.96
N PRO A 117 5.45 3.89 -15.64
CA PRO A 117 6.90 3.90 -15.55
C PRO A 117 7.36 4.00 -14.09
N GLN A 118 8.42 3.28 -13.72
CA GLN A 118 8.94 3.22 -12.34
C GLN A 118 9.19 4.62 -11.76
N GLU A 119 9.80 5.52 -12.53
CA GLU A 119 10.05 6.91 -12.12
C GLU A 119 8.75 7.66 -11.75
N ARG A 120 7.65 7.37 -12.44
CA ARG A 120 6.34 7.95 -12.13
C ARG A 120 5.77 7.39 -10.84
N MET A 121 5.95 6.09 -10.58
CA MET A 121 5.54 5.47 -9.33
C MET A 121 6.33 6.00 -8.13
N MET A 122 7.65 6.13 -8.26
CA MET A 122 8.50 6.74 -7.23
C MET A 122 8.03 8.17 -6.93
N ARG A 123 7.79 8.98 -7.95
CA ARG A 123 7.28 10.34 -7.76
C ARG A 123 5.93 10.37 -7.04
N ILE A 124 4.98 9.51 -7.43
CA ILE A 124 3.67 9.41 -6.76
C ILE A 124 3.85 9.04 -5.28
N ASN A 125 4.68 8.04 -4.96
CA ASN A 125 4.94 7.62 -3.59
C ASN A 125 5.59 8.72 -2.75
N SER A 126 6.50 9.49 -3.34
CA SER A 126 7.14 10.64 -2.70
C SER A 126 6.14 11.77 -2.44
N GLU A 127 5.37 12.18 -3.45
CA GLU A 127 4.36 13.24 -3.35
C GLU A 127 3.23 12.91 -2.37
N CYS A 128 2.87 11.63 -2.25
CA CYS A 128 1.86 11.15 -1.32
C CYS A 128 2.41 10.85 0.09
N GLY A 129 3.72 11.02 0.33
CA GLY A 129 4.33 10.82 1.65
C GLY A 129 4.54 9.37 2.06
N MET A 130 4.35 8.40 1.15
CA MET A 130 4.58 6.97 1.41
C MET A 130 6.05 6.69 1.73
N GLU A 131 6.98 7.34 1.02
CA GLU A 131 8.42 7.21 1.27
C GLU A 131 8.81 7.77 2.66
N ASP A 132 8.21 8.91 3.06
CA ASP A 132 8.44 9.52 4.36
C ASP A 132 7.86 8.68 5.50
N ALA A 133 6.69 8.07 5.29
CA ALA A 133 6.08 7.15 6.24
C ALA A 133 6.95 5.89 6.44
N MET A 134 7.41 5.29 5.34
CA MET A 134 8.30 4.13 5.37
C MET A 134 9.64 4.44 6.03
N ARG A 135 10.25 5.58 5.71
CA ARG A 135 11.52 6.01 6.33
C ARG A 135 11.37 6.17 7.84
N ARG A 136 10.31 6.86 8.30
CA ARG A 136 10.04 7.04 9.73
C ARG A 136 9.90 5.71 10.44
N ARG A 137 9.10 4.80 9.89
CA ARG A 137 8.92 3.44 10.41
C ARG A 137 10.23 2.66 10.52
N MET A 138 11.10 2.71 9.51
CA MET A 138 12.42 2.06 9.56
C MET A 138 13.37 2.68 10.60
N VAL A 139 13.24 3.99 10.88
CA VAL A 139 14.00 4.66 11.93
C VAL A 139 13.47 4.27 13.32
N GLU A 140 12.16 4.33 13.51
CA GLU A 140 11.49 4.07 14.79
C GLU A 140 11.65 2.61 15.24
N SER A 141 11.70 1.67 14.31
CA SER A 141 11.97 0.26 14.58
C SER A 141 13.43 -0.06 14.92
N GLY A 142 14.36 0.90 14.73
CA GLY A 142 15.79 0.65 14.87
C GLY A 142 16.40 -0.19 13.74
N PHE A 143 15.61 -0.57 12.73
CA PHE A 143 16.05 -1.41 11.61
C PHE A 143 17.31 -0.86 10.92
N LEU A 144 17.33 0.45 10.65
CA LEU A 144 18.47 1.09 9.99
C LEU A 144 19.74 1.03 10.83
N GLN A 145 19.62 1.13 12.16
CA GLN A 145 20.76 1.02 13.06
C GLN A 145 21.26 -0.43 13.12
N ALA A 146 20.35 -1.40 13.23
CA ALA A 146 20.69 -2.82 13.24
C ALA A 146 21.41 -3.26 11.95
N MET A 147 20.95 -2.78 10.79
CA MET A 147 21.64 -3.03 9.51
C MET A 147 23.04 -2.41 9.44
N GLN A 148 23.26 -1.24 10.03
CA GLN A 148 24.59 -0.61 10.06
C GLN A 148 25.56 -1.38 10.97
N GLN A 149 25.06 -1.90 12.10
CA GLN A 149 25.83 -2.71 13.03
C GLN A 149 26.17 -4.08 12.45
N SER A 150 25.22 -4.72 11.75
CA SER A 150 25.45 -6.03 11.13
C SER A 150 26.50 -6.00 10.02
N ARG A 151 26.80 -4.83 9.44
CA ARG A 151 27.87 -4.64 8.43
C ARG A 151 29.24 -4.38 9.04
N GLN A 152 29.31 -3.92 10.28
CA GLN A 152 30.56 -3.55 10.97
C GLN A 152 31.09 -4.66 11.88
N GLY A 153 30.26 -5.67 12.20
CA GLY A 153 30.62 -6.83 13.03
C GLY A 153 30.68 -8.16 12.28
N GLY A 154 30.82 -8.14 10.95
CA GLY A 154 31.02 -9.31 10.10
C GLY A 154 32.49 -9.59 9.84
#